data_AF-A0A376VWB9-F1
#
_entry.id   AF-A0A376VWB9-F1
#
_cell.length_a   1.000
_cell.length_b   1.000
_cell.length_c   1.000
_cell.angle_alpha   90.00
_cell.angle_beta   90.00
_cell.angle_gamma   90.00
#
_symmetry.space_group_name_H-M   'P 1'
#
loop_
_entity.id
_entity.type
_entity.pdbx_description
1 polymer ?
#
loop_
_entity_poly.entity_id
_entity_poly.type
_entity_poly.pdbx_seq_one_letter_code
_entity_poly.pdbx_strand_id
1 'polypeptide(L)'
;MENREEFLVAIARKLGRPVRHIPEAMPEPVNTLATTRLTELTSDQRCEAFIKFASEVMLAECVLVSPENAPSKALDICWKFGSGPVIISNDQRLVDTGITPLLQKEMGAALWDPEKGR
;
A
#
# COMPACT_ATOMS: atom_id res chain seq x y z
N MET A 1 23.78 33.65 17.10
CA MET A 1 22.36 33.55 17.50
C MET A 1 21.48 34.59 16.80
N GLU A 2 22.00 35.76 16.40
CA GLU A 2 21.27 36.83 15.69
C GLU A 2 20.48 36.36 14.45
N ASN A 3 21.08 35.54 13.59
CA ASN A 3 20.44 35.11 12.33
C ASN A 3 19.13 34.32 12.55
N ARG A 4 19.02 33.56 13.65
CA ARG A 4 17.78 32.82 13.97
C ARG A 4 16.66 33.76 14.39
N GLU A 5 16.96 34.79 15.17
CA GLU A 5 15.95 35.76 15.62
C GLU A 5 15.48 36.64 14.45
N GLU A 6 16.40 37.13 13.63
CA GLU A 6 16.07 37.90 12.43
C GLU A 6 15.20 37.11 11.46
N PHE A 7 15.50 35.81 11.26
CA PHE A 7 14.70 34.92 10.44
C PHE A 7 13.26 34.76 10.99
N LEU A 8 13.11 34.54 12.30
CA LEU A 8 11.80 34.38 12.93
C LEU A 8 10.99 35.69 12.89
N VAL A 9 11.64 36.85 13.06
CA VAL A 9 11.03 38.18 12.91
C VAL A 9 10.52 38.40 11.48
N ALA A 10 11.33 38.05 10.48
CA ALA A 10 10.95 38.19 9.08
C ALA A 10 9.72 37.32 8.72
N ILE A 11 9.68 36.07 9.20
CA ILE A 11 8.53 35.18 9.01
C ILE A 11 7.29 35.71 9.73
N ALA A 12 7.42 36.12 11.00
CA ALA A 12 6.32 36.64 11.80
C ALA A 12 5.67 37.86 11.13
N ARG A 13 6.49 38.80 10.62
CA ARG A 13 6.04 39.97 9.87
C ARG A 13 5.27 39.58 8.60
N LYS A 14 5.79 38.65 7.80
CA LYS A 14 5.11 38.18 6.56
C LYS A 14 3.77 37.50 6.84
N LEU A 15 3.65 36.83 7.99
CA LEU A 15 2.44 36.12 8.40
C LEU A 15 1.46 37.00 9.19
N GLY A 16 1.77 38.30 9.42
CA GLY A 16 0.91 39.21 10.17
C GLY A 16 0.68 38.78 11.63
N ARG A 17 1.64 38.07 12.23
CA ARG A 17 1.53 37.50 13.59
C ARG A 17 2.75 37.85 14.44
N PRO A 18 2.66 37.83 15.78
CA PRO A 18 3.83 38.04 16.64
C PRO A 18 4.87 36.92 16.47
N VAL A 19 6.12 37.23 16.81
CA VAL A 19 7.20 36.23 16.84
C VAL A 19 6.88 35.18 17.89
N ARG A 20 6.98 33.91 17.50
CA ARG A 20 6.74 32.76 18.39
C ARG A 20 8.02 31.95 18.50
N HIS A 21 8.39 31.62 19.73
CA HIS A 21 9.53 30.74 20.03
C HIS A 21 9.08 29.34 20.44
N ILE A 22 7.78 29.17 20.71
CA ILE A 22 7.15 27.91 21.08
C ILE A 22 6.06 27.63 20.03
N PRO A 23 6.11 26.48 19.34
CA PRO A 23 5.03 26.06 18.45
C PRO A 23 3.72 25.91 19.24
N GLU A 24 2.59 26.21 18.61
CA GLU A 24 1.29 25.84 19.19
C GLU A 24 1.18 24.32 19.26
N ALA A 25 0.47 23.81 20.27
CA ALA A 25 0.13 22.41 20.34
C ALA A 25 -0.62 22.00 19.07
N MET A 26 -0.31 20.82 18.53
CA MET A 26 -1.08 20.30 17.40
C MET A 26 -2.55 20.16 17.83
N PRO A 27 -3.50 20.58 16.98
CA PRO A 27 -4.91 20.39 17.26
C PRO A 27 -5.22 18.89 17.37
N GLU A 28 -6.21 18.54 18.19
CA GLU A 28 -6.71 17.16 18.21
C GLU A 28 -7.24 16.77 16.83
N PRO A 29 -6.88 15.59 16.30
CA PRO A 29 -7.39 15.11 15.02
C PRO A 29 -8.92 15.03 15.04
N VAL A 30 -9.57 15.51 13.98
CA VAL A 30 -11.04 15.42 13.81
C VAL A 30 -11.53 13.97 13.84
N ASN A 31 -10.67 13.03 13.43
CA ASN A 31 -10.90 11.60 13.58
C ASN A 31 -9.57 10.83 13.65
N THR A 32 -9.65 9.60 14.13
CA THR A 32 -8.51 8.67 14.23
C THR A 32 -8.65 7.49 13.27
N LEU A 33 -9.43 7.64 12.19
CA LEU A 33 -9.78 6.53 11.28
C LEU A 33 -8.54 5.84 10.70
N ALA A 34 -7.47 6.60 10.42
CA ALA A 34 -6.21 6.03 9.97
C ALA A 34 -5.63 4.98 10.94
N THR A 35 -5.90 5.12 12.24
CA THR A 35 -5.40 4.22 13.29
C THR A 35 -6.45 3.27 13.85
N THR A 36 -7.75 3.55 13.67
CA THR A 36 -8.85 2.80 14.30
C THR A 36 -9.72 2.02 13.34
N ARG A 37 -9.59 2.23 12.02
CA ARG A 37 -10.43 1.54 11.04
C ARG A 37 -10.16 0.02 11.04
N LEU A 38 -11.24 -0.78 11.13
CA LEU A 38 -11.22 -2.25 11.15
C LEU A 38 -10.47 -2.86 12.36
N THR A 39 -10.18 -2.07 13.39
CA THR A 39 -9.52 -2.55 14.61
C THR A 39 -10.47 -3.37 15.48
N GLU A 40 -11.78 -3.13 15.34
CA GLU A 40 -12.87 -3.87 15.96
C GLU A 40 -13.10 -5.26 15.36
N LEU A 41 -12.57 -5.51 14.16
CA LEU A 41 -12.79 -6.75 13.42
C LEU A 41 -11.80 -7.85 13.83
N THR A 42 -12.21 -9.11 13.68
CA THR A 42 -11.29 -10.25 13.76
C THR A 42 -10.37 -10.30 12.52
N SER A 43 -9.36 -11.18 12.54
CA SER A 43 -8.49 -11.37 11.37
C SER A 43 -9.28 -11.82 10.13
N ASP A 44 -10.24 -12.73 10.31
CA ASP A 44 -11.05 -13.26 9.20
C ASP A 44 -11.98 -12.18 8.65
N GLN A 45 -12.61 -11.39 9.52
CA GLN A 45 -13.45 -10.26 9.11
C GLN A 45 -12.63 -9.18 8.39
N ARG A 46 -11.37 -8.94 8.79
CA ARG A 46 -10.46 -8.06 8.05
C ARG A 46 -10.12 -8.61 6.67
N CYS A 47 -9.87 -9.91 6.56
CA CYS A 47 -9.63 -10.57 5.28
C CYS A 47 -10.83 -10.43 4.34
N GLU A 48 -12.04 -10.71 4.84
CA GLU A 48 -13.29 -10.55 4.09
C GLU A 48 -13.52 -9.09 3.66
N ALA A 49 -13.31 -8.13 4.56
CA ALA A 49 -13.43 -6.72 4.24
C ALA A 49 -12.44 -6.27 3.16
N PHE A 50 -11.21 -6.81 3.18
CA PHE A 50 -10.20 -6.56 2.14
C PHE A 50 -10.63 -7.11 0.79
N ILE A 51 -11.05 -8.38 0.73
CA ILE A 51 -11.51 -9.03 -0.51
C ILE A 51 -12.71 -8.28 -1.07
N LYS A 52 -13.70 -7.95 -0.22
CA LYS A 52 -14.88 -7.19 -0.62
C LYS A 52 -14.50 -5.85 -1.24
N PHE A 53 -13.63 -5.08 -0.60
CA PHE A 53 -13.19 -3.79 -1.13
C PHE A 53 -12.41 -3.94 -2.44
N ALA A 54 -11.48 -4.90 -2.53
CA ALA A 54 -10.71 -5.18 -3.73
C ALA A 54 -11.62 -5.53 -4.92
N SER A 55 -12.60 -6.40 -4.70
CA SER A 55 -13.50 -6.88 -5.76
C SER A 55 -14.61 -5.90 -6.11
N GLU A 56 -15.29 -5.29 -5.14
CA GLU A 56 -16.47 -4.45 -5.38
C GLU A 56 -16.12 -2.99 -5.68
N VAL A 57 -15.04 -2.46 -5.10
CA VAL A 57 -14.66 -1.04 -5.23
C VAL A 57 -13.50 -0.86 -6.20
N MET A 58 -12.42 -1.64 -6.03
CA MET A 58 -11.24 -1.55 -6.90
C MET A 58 -11.38 -2.34 -8.20
N LEU A 59 -12.41 -3.20 -8.31
CA LEU A 59 -12.68 -4.06 -9.46
C LEU A 59 -11.49 -4.98 -9.80
N ALA A 60 -10.72 -5.39 -8.79
CA ALA A 60 -9.61 -6.32 -8.92
C ALA A 60 -10.07 -7.75 -8.62
N GLU A 61 -9.60 -8.73 -9.40
CA GLU A 61 -9.84 -10.14 -9.07
C GLU A 61 -9.04 -10.51 -7.81
N CYS A 62 -9.74 -10.82 -6.73
CA CYS A 62 -9.14 -11.22 -5.46
C CYS A 62 -9.72 -12.56 -5.01
N VAL A 63 -8.85 -13.53 -4.73
CA VAL A 63 -9.26 -14.91 -4.39
C VAL A 63 -8.54 -15.35 -3.11
N LEU A 64 -9.31 -15.86 -2.16
CA LEU A 64 -8.77 -16.54 -0.97
C LEU A 64 -8.45 -17.99 -1.33
N VAL A 65 -7.21 -18.41 -1.06
CA VAL A 65 -6.71 -19.74 -1.41
C VAL A 65 -5.72 -20.22 -0.35
N SER A 66 -5.62 -21.53 -0.17
CA SER A 66 -4.57 -22.12 0.66
C SER A 66 -3.19 -22.04 -0.02
N PRO A 67 -2.09 -21.98 0.75
CA PRO A 67 -0.76 -21.80 0.19
C PRO A 67 -0.38 -22.84 -0.89
N GLU A 68 -0.77 -24.10 -0.68
CA GLU A 68 -0.48 -25.21 -1.61
C GLU A 68 -1.18 -25.08 -2.96
N ASN A 69 -2.31 -24.35 -3.03
CA ASN A 69 -3.07 -24.11 -4.26
C ASN A 69 -2.82 -22.71 -4.84
N ALA A 70 -1.98 -21.90 -4.20
CA ALA A 70 -1.74 -20.52 -4.61
C ALA A 70 -1.15 -20.41 -6.03
N PRO A 71 -0.17 -21.24 -6.46
CA PRO A 71 0.37 -21.16 -7.82
C PRO A 71 -0.66 -21.44 -8.90
N SER A 72 -1.41 -22.54 -8.77
CA SER A 72 -2.42 -22.93 -9.75
C SER A 72 -3.52 -21.87 -9.85
N LYS A 73 -3.96 -21.33 -8.71
CA LYS A 73 -4.96 -20.27 -8.70
C LYS A 73 -4.47 -18.97 -9.33
N ALA A 74 -3.20 -18.60 -9.12
CA ALA A 74 -2.61 -17.43 -9.77
C ALA A 74 -2.60 -17.59 -11.30
N LEU A 75 -2.26 -18.78 -11.80
CA LEU A 75 -2.30 -19.09 -13.23
C LEU A 75 -3.72 -19.00 -13.82
N ASP A 76 -4.72 -19.56 -13.11
CA ASP A 76 -6.13 -19.46 -13.51
C ASP A 76 -6.58 -17.99 -13.67
N ILE A 77 -6.18 -17.13 -12.72
CA ILE A 77 -6.49 -15.69 -12.76
C ILE A 77 -5.84 -15.06 -14.00
N CYS A 78 -4.56 -15.32 -14.25
CA CYS A 78 -3.88 -14.76 -15.42
C CYS A 78 -4.58 -15.17 -16.73
N TRP A 79 -4.94 -16.45 -16.89
CA TRP A 79 -5.67 -16.93 -18.07
C TRP A 79 -7.06 -16.33 -18.25
N LYS A 80 -7.73 -15.95 -17.16
CA LYS A 80 -9.01 -15.23 -17.23
C LYS A 80 -8.88 -13.87 -17.95
N PHE A 81 -7.72 -13.21 -17.83
CA PHE A 81 -7.49 -11.88 -18.39
C PHE A 81 -6.65 -11.86 -19.66
N GLY A 82 -6.01 -12.97 -20.05
CA GLY A 82 -5.34 -13.13 -21.33
C GLY A 82 -4.12 -14.03 -21.26
N SER A 83 -3.48 -14.26 -22.42
CA SER A 83 -2.34 -15.18 -22.54
C SER A 83 -0.97 -14.53 -22.57
N GLY A 84 -0.90 -13.21 -22.40
CA GLY A 84 0.33 -12.43 -22.57
C GLY A 84 1.31 -12.53 -21.39
N PRO A 85 2.52 -12.00 -21.54
CA PRO A 85 3.45 -11.87 -20.44
C PRO A 85 2.84 -10.98 -19.36
N VAL A 86 2.84 -11.50 -18.13
CA VAL A 86 2.34 -10.80 -16.95
C VAL A 86 3.47 -10.12 -16.21
N ILE A 87 3.14 -9.07 -15.47
CA ILE A 87 4.06 -8.43 -14.53
C ILE A 87 3.63 -8.81 -13.13
N ILE A 88 4.55 -9.30 -12.31
CA ILE A 88 4.31 -9.65 -10.91
C ILE A 88 5.30 -8.94 -10.00
N SER A 89 4.90 -8.63 -8.77
CA SER A 89 5.79 -8.03 -7.78
C SER A 89 6.99 -8.93 -7.50
N ASN A 90 8.18 -8.36 -7.30
CA ASN A 90 9.36 -9.09 -6.83
C ASN A 90 9.31 -9.40 -5.32
N ASP A 91 8.15 -9.78 -4.80
CA ASP A 91 7.95 -10.10 -3.38
C ASP A 91 8.39 -11.55 -3.11
N GLN A 92 9.28 -11.75 -2.13
CA GLN A 92 9.80 -13.06 -1.77
C GLN A 92 8.68 -14.07 -1.42
N ARG A 93 7.55 -13.61 -0.87
CA ARG A 93 6.42 -14.49 -0.54
C ARG A 93 5.79 -15.13 -1.77
N LEU A 94 5.83 -14.47 -2.93
CA LEU A 94 5.36 -15.04 -4.19
C LEU A 94 6.31 -16.11 -4.73
N VAL A 95 7.61 -16.01 -4.41
CA VAL A 95 8.60 -17.04 -4.71
C VAL A 95 8.38 -18.25 -3.81
N ASP A 96 8.26 -18.02 -2.50
CA ASP A 96 8.14 -19.07 -1.49
C ASP A 96 6.85 -19.90 -1.64
N THR A 97 5.78 -19.29 -2.13
CA THR A 97 4.51 -19.97 -2.45
C THR A 97 4.54 -20.70 -3.79
N GLY A 98 5.56 -20.48 -4.63
CA GLY A 98 5.68 -21.08 -5.96
C GLY A 98 4.92 -20.35 -7.08
N ILE A 99 4.30 -19.20 -6.79
CA ILE A 99 3.59 -18.38 -7.79
C ILE A 99 4.57 -17.86 -8.83
N THR A 100 5.65 -17.22 -8.38
CA THR A 100 6.67 -16.63 -9.26
C THR A 100 7.26 -17.62 -10.26
N PRO A 101 7.85 -18.75 -9.83
CA PRO A 101 8.45 -19.70 -10.77
C PRO A 101 7.43 -20.30 -11.74
N LEU A 102 6.18 -20.53 -11.31
CA LEU A 102 5.13 -21.05 -12.20
C LEU A 102 4.76 -20.04 -13.28
N LEU A 103 4.49 -18.78 -12.92
CA LEU A 103 4.08 -17.76 -13.89
C LEU A 103 5.23 -17.35 -14.83
N GLN A 104 6.48 -17.38 -14.36
CA GLN A 104 7.64 -17.21 -15.23
C GLN A 104 7.71 -18.29 -16.30
N LYS A 105 7.45 -19.55 -15.92
CA LYS A 105 7.48 -20.70 -16.83
C LYS A 105 6.31 -20.71 -17.81
N GLU A 106 5.09 -20.56 -17.33
CA GLU A 106 3.88 -20.77 -18.14
C GLU A 106 3.47 -19.52 -18.93
N MET A 107 3.87 -18.32 -18.46
CA MET A 107 3.40 -17.05 -19.01
C MET A 107 4.51 -16.07 -19.35
N GLY A 108 5.78 -16.38 -19.09
CA GLY A 108 6.87 -15.44 -19.32
C GLY A 108 6.79 -14.21 -18.41
N ALA A 109 6.38 -14.41 -17.14
CA ALA A 109 6.21 -13.32 -16.18
C ALA A 109 7.51 -12.51 -15.97
N ALA A 110 7.38 -11.18 -15.99
CA ALA A 110 8.44 -10.24 -15.60
C ALA A 110 8.27 -9.83 -14.13
N LEU A 111 9.38 -9.69 -13.41
CA LEU A 111 9.39 -9.23 -12.03
C LEU A 111 9.50 -7.71 -11.99
N TRP A 112 8.55 -7.06 -11.33
CA TRP A 112 8.59 -5.63 -11.06
C TRP A 112 9.33 -5.36 -9.76
N ASP A 113 10.40 -4.56 -9.84
CA ASP A 113 11.20 -4.12 -8.70
C ASP A 113 10.86 -2.66 -8.35
N PRO A 114 10.25 -2.38 -7.18
CA PRO A 114 9.88 -1.03 -6.78
C PRO A 114 11.09 -0.09 -6.70
N GLU A 115 12.26 -0.59 -6.31
CA GLU A 115 13.49 0.22 -6.18
C GLU A 115 14.03 0.67 -7.53
N LYS A 116 13.69 -0.05 -8.61
CA LYS A 116 14.11 0.25 -9.98
C LYS A 116 13.00 0.90 -10.81
N GLY A 117 11.76 0.90 -10.30
CA GLY A 117 10.58 1.32 -11.03
C GLY A 117 10.27 0.47 -12.26
N ARG A 118 10.84 -0.74 -12.35
CA ARG A 118 10.67 -1.67 -13.47
C ARG A 118 10.86 -3.11 -13.06
#